data_AF-A0A926G3N6-F1
#
_entry.id   AF-A0A926G3N6-F1
#
_cell.length_a   1.000
_cell.length_b   1.000
_cell.length_c   1.000
_cell.angle_alpha   90.00
_cell.angle_beta   90.00
_cell.angle_gamma   90.00
#
_symmetry.space_group_name_H-M   'P 1'
#
loop_
_entity.id
_entity.type
_entity.pdbx_description
1 polymer ?
#
loop_
_entity_poly.entity_id
_entity_poly.type
_entity_poly.pdbx_seq_one_letter_code
_entity_poly.pdbx_strand_id
1 'polypeptide(L)' 'MNDQMKTAIVEFVARMPDWIRRDLASKDQPARTRAEEALAAMIVNAVDQTGAD' A
#
# COMPACT_ATOMS: atom_id res chain seq x y z
N MET A 1 -11.23 4.84 12.04
CA MET A 1 -9.93 4.18 11.83
C MET A 1 -9.36 3.83 13.21
N ASN A 2 -9.36 2.55 13.57
CA ASN A 2 -8.84 2.09 14.86
C ASN A 2 -7.30 2.08 14.84
N ASP A 3 -6.67 1.97 16.01
CA ASP A 3 -5.20 2.01 16.10
C ASP A 3 -4.54 0.75 15.51
N GLN A 4 -5.24 -0.40 15.52
CA GLN A 4 -4.81 -1.62 14.84
C GLN A 4 -4.65 -1.42 13.32
N MET A 5 -5.63 -0.80 12.67
CA MET A 5 -5.59 -0.51 11.24
C MET A 5 -4.52 0.54 10.90
N LYS A 6 -4.29 1.53 11.76
CA LYS A 6 -3.17 2.48 11.61
C LYS A 6 -1.83 1.74 11.64
N THR A 7 -1.62 0.86 12.61
CA THR A 7 -0.38 0.09 12.75
C THR A 7 -0.16 -0.81 11.54
N ALA A 8 -1.19 -1.52 11.08
CA ALA A 8 -1.10 -2.37 9.89
C ALA A 8 -0.68 -1.57 8.64
N ILE A 9 -1.26 -0.38 8.42
CA ILE A 9 -0.90 0.50 7.31
C ILE A 9 0.56 0.99 7.45
N VAL A 10 0.99 1.41 8.64
CA VAL A 10 2.36 1.89 8.86
C VAL A 10 3.40 0.78 8.65
N GLU A 11 3.18 -0.40 9.22
CA GLU A 11 4.05 -1.55 9.01
C GLU A 11 4.12 -1.96 7.54
N PHE A 12 2.98 -1.87 6.86
CA PHE A 12 2.89 -2.17 5.45
C PHE A 12 3.70 -1.18 4.59
N VAL A 13 3.54 0.13 4.80
CA VAL A 13 4.32 1.16 4.09
C VAL A 13 5.82 1.01 4.36
N ALA A 14 6.20 0.60 5.58
CA ALA A 14 7.59 0.27 5.90
C ALA A 14 8.12 -0.91 5.07
N ARG A 15 7.28 -1.93 4.82
CA ARG A 15 7.62 -3.13 4.05
C ARG A 15 7.30 -3.04 2.55
N MET A 16 6.93 -1.87 2.05
CA MET A 16 6.65 -1.69 0.62
C MET A 16 7.81 -2.19 -0.25
N PRO A 17 7.54 -2.90 -1.35
CA PRO A 17 8.57 -3.26 -2.31
C PRO A 17 9.25 -2.03 -2.94
N ASP A 18 10.55 -2.11 -3.20
CA ASP A 18 11.30 -1.00 -3.79
C ASP A 18 10.84 -0.62 -5.19
N TRP A 19 10.32 -1.60 -5.96
CA TRP A 19 9.75 -1.31 -7.29
C TRP A 19 8.51 -0.41 -7.19
N ILE A 20 7.66 -0.55 -6.15
CA ILE A 20 6.49 0.32 -5.94
C ILE A 20 6.97 1.73 -5.61
N ARG A 21 7.97 1.87 -4.73
CA ARG A 21 8.56 3.18 -4.41
C ARG A 21 9.11 3.87 -5.65
N ARG A 22 9.83 3.12 -6.48
CA ARG A 22 10.42 3.62 -7.73
C ARG A 22 9.37 4.06 -8.73
N ASP A 23 8.35 3.22 -8.93
CA ASP A 23 7.31 3.47 -9.92
C ASP A 23 6.36 4.59 -9.45
N LEU A 24 6.09 4.73 -8.15
CA LEU A 24 5.39 5.91 -7.58
C LEU A 24 6.14 7.22 -7.82
N ALA A 25 7.47 7.19 -7.72
CA ALA A 25 8.33 8.34 -7.98
C ALA A 25 8.54 8.61 -9.48
N SER A 26 8.03 7.75 -10.37
CA SER A 26 8.23 7.85 -11.81
C SER A 26 7.41 8.99 -12.43
N LYS A 27 8.00 9.63 -13.44
CA LYS A 27 7.29 10.56 -14.33
C LYS A 27 6.47 9.84 -15.39
N ASP A 28 6.70 8.54 -15.58
CA ASP A 28 5.95 7.70 -16.48
C ASP A 28 4.57 7.39 -15.89
N GLN A 29 3.53 7.88 -16.56
CA GLN A 29 2.14 7.80 -16.08
C GLN A 29 1.69 6.34 -15.92
N PRO A 30 1.85 5.45 -16.92
CA PRO A 30 1.61 4.02 -16.76
C PRO A 30 2.30 3.38 -15.55
N ALA A 31 3.59 3.67 -15.33
CA ALA A 31 4.34 3.12 -14.21
C ALA A 31 3.75 3.57 -12.87
N ARG A 32 3.43 4.86 -12.74
CA ARG A 32 2.85 5.42 -11.52
C ARG A 32 1.46 4.82 -11.24
N THR A 33 0.60 4.72 -12.27
CA THR A 33 -0.73 4.11 -12.12
C THR A 33 -0.64 2.65 -11.66
N ARG A 34 0.29 1.86 -12.23
CA ARG A 34 0.52 0.48 -11.77
C ARG A 34 0.93 0.43 -10.28
N ALA A 35 1.77 1.35 -9.85
CA ALA A 35 2.22 1.41 -8.47
C ALA A 35 1.09 1.83 -7.50
N GLU A 36 0.24 2.78 -7.92
CA GLU A 36 -0.97 3.19 -7.21
C GLU A 36 -1.98 2.05 -7.06
N GLU A 37 -2.23 1.28 -8.13
CA GLU A 37 -3.11 0.11 -8.11
C GLU A 37 -2.59 -0.99 -7.16
N ALA A 38 -1.30 -1.29 -7.22
CA ALA A 38 -0.67 -2.25 -6.32
C ALA A 38 -0.76 -1.78 -4.86
N LEU A 39 -0.49 -0.50 -4.60
CA LEU A 39 -0.63 0.08 -3.27
C LEU A 39 -2.07 -0.02 -2.76
N ALA A 40 -3.06 0.30 -3.61
CA ALA A 40 -4.48 0.22 -3.24
C ALA A 40 -4.88 -1.22 -2.89
N ALA A 41 -4.52 -2.21 -3.72
CA ALA A 41 -4.81 -3.62 -3.46
C ALA A 41 -4.19 -4.10 -2.13
N MET A 42 -2.98 -3.63 -1.82
CA MET A 42 -2.30 -4.00 -0.59
C MET A 42 -2.92 -3.32 0.64
N ILE A 43 -3.38 -2.06 0.53
CA ILE A 43 -4.13 -1.39 1.60
C ILE A 43 -5.46 -2.11 1.86
N VAL A 44 -6.21 -2.48 0.82
CA VAL A 44 -7.46 -3.26 0.96
C VAL A 44 -7.20 -4.56 1.71
N ASN A 45 -6.16 -5.31 1.33
CA ASN A 45 -5.79 -6.54 2.03
C ASN A 45 -5.42 -6.31 3.51
N ALA A 46 -4.71 -5.22 3.83
CA ALA A 46 -4.39 -4.86 5.21
C ALA A 46 -5.65 -4.48 6.01
N VAL A 47 -6.58 -3.76 5.40
CA VAL A 47 -7.87 -3.40 6.01
C VAL A 47 -8.70 -4.65 6.29
N ASP A 48 -8.84 -5.54 5.30
CA ASP A 48 -9.60 -6.79 5.42
C ASP A 48 -9.05 -7.69 6.54
N GLN A 49 -7.72 -7.79 6.68
CA GLN A 49 -7.08 -8.55 7.75
C GLN A 49 -7.32 -7.95 9.14
N THR A 50 -7.54 -6.64 9.25
CA THR A 50 -7.82 -5.97 10.54
C THR A 50 -9.29 -5.89 10.90
N GLY A 51 -10.20 -6.16 9.97
CA GLY A 51 -11.64 -6.21 10.17
C GLY A 51 -12.20 -7.63 10.33
N ALA A 52 -11.36 -8.65 10.22
CA ALA A 52 -11.71 -10.07 10.35
C ALA A 52 -11.65 -10.61 11.79
N ASP A 53 -11.58 -9.72 12.79
CA ASP A 53 -11.67 -10.04 14.22
C ASP A 53 -13.13 -10.07 14.72
#